data_AF-A0A1E5HVL3-F1
#
_entry.id   AF-A0A1E5HVL3-F1
#
_cell.length_a   1.000
_cell.length_b   1.000
_cell.length_c   1.000
_cell.angle_alpha   90.00
_cell.angle_beta   90.00
_cell.angle_gamma   90.00
#
_symmetry.space_group_name_H-M   'P 1'
#
loop_
_entity.id
_entity.type
_entity.pdbx_description
1 polymer ?
#
loop_
_entity_poly.entity_id
_entity_poly.type
_entity_poly.pdbx_seq_one_letter_code
_entity_poly.pdbx_strand_id
1 'polypeptide(L)'
;MDWFNIIPTLLGTLTGGFITWIVTNKSLRKQFKFEIKMKEKQFEFEMNSKELNELKIILKALNAIKREINHNILQANSFKKIMDKDEFKDKKTIDLNEFNNKSVNLSNLNWIKFNHELVERDLNLKINEIEEFYHNISFEVNNNIISRKRLEKIIEEGVKCRKKLDKNIEFIKEKIGKLEDRIK
;
A
#
# COMPACT_ATOMS: atom_id res chain seq x y z
N MET A 1 69.09 -1.78 -50.32
CA MET A 1 67.80 -1.69 -49.60
C MET A 1 67.94 -0.65 -48.53
N ASP A 2 67.14 0.43 -48.60
CA ASP A 2 67.21 1.56 -47.67
C ASP A 2 66.58 1.20 -46.32
N TRP A 3 67.36 0.49 -45.50
CA TRP A 3 67.04 0.20 -44.10
C TRP A 3 66.75 1.46 -43.28
N PHE A 4 67.29 2.61 -43.71
CA PHE A 4 67.03 3.93 -43.12
C PHE A 4 65.57 4.40 -43.22
N ASN A 5 64.77 3.90 -44.17
CA ASN A 5 63.35 4.26 -44.31
C ASN A 5 62.40 3.24 -43.68
N ILE A 6 62.84 1.99 -43.51
CA ILE A 6 61.98 0.90 -42.98
C ILE A 6 61.85 0.98 -41.45
N ILE A 7 62.97 1.24 -40.76
CA ILE A 7 63.02 1.27 -39.29
C ILE A 7 62.18 2.41 -38.68
N PRO A 8 62.22 3.67 -39.19
CA PRO A 8 61.39 4.75 -38.67
C PRO A 8 59.90 4.54 -38.93
N THR A 9 59.55 3.94 -40.07
CA THR A 9 58.17 3.61 -40.42
C THR A 9 57.61 2.53 -39.50
N LEU A 10 58.40 1.50 -39.19
CA LEU A 10 58.03 0.44 -38.25
C LEU A 10 57.87 0.99 -36.83
N LEU A 11 58.83 1.81 -36.38
CA LEU A 11 58.76 2.49 -35.07
C LEU A 11 57.54 3.41 -34.97
N GLY A 12 57.29 4.23 -36.00
CA GLY A 12 56.12 5.10 -36.09
C GLY A 12 54.81 4.32 -35.99
N THR A 13 54.71 3.19 -36.69
CA THR A 13 53.53 2.31 -36.66
C THR A 13 53.33 1.66 -35.29
N LEU A 14 54.40 1.18 -34.66
CA LEU A 14 54.35 0.60 -33.31
C LEU A 14 53.98 1.64 -32.25
N THR A 15 54.58 2.83 -32.30
CA THR A 15 54.23 3.93 -31.38
C THR A 15 52.82 4.45 -31.62
N GLY A 16 52.39 4.58 -32.87
CA GLY A 16 51.04 4.98 -33.23
C GLY A 16 50.00 3.97 -32.77
N GLY A 17 50.27 2.67 -32.98
CA GLY A 17 49.43 1.58 -32.48
C GLY A 17 49.35 1.54 -30.96
N PHE A 18 50.47 1.75 -30.26
CA PHE A 18 50.50 1.78 -28.80
C PHE A 18 49.76 2.98 -28.20
N ILE A 19 49.97 4.19 -28.75
CA ILE A 19 49.23 5.40 -28.36
C ILE A 19 47.74 5.22 -28.62
N THR A 20 47.38 4.73 -29.82
CA THR A 20 45.98 4.45 -30.19
C THR A 20 45.35 3.44 -29.24
N TRP A 21 46.08 2.38 -28.88
CA TRP A 21 45.62 1.37 -27.92
C TRP A 21 45.38 1.98 -26.54
N ILE A 22 46.28 2.81 -26.01
CA ILE A 22 46.10 3.50 -24.72
C ILE A 22 44.86 4.41 -24.75
N VAL A 23 44.73 5.24 -25.78
CA VAL A 23 43.63 6.20 -25.93
C VAL A 23 42.29 5.45 -26.04
N THR A 24 42.25 4.41 -26.87
CA THR A 24 41.05 3.58 -27.07
C THR A 24 40.68 2.86 -25.77
N ASN A 25 41.63 2.25 -25.07
CA ASN A 25 41.36 1.52 -23.83
C ASN A 25 40.89 2.47 -22.70
N LYS A 26 41.45 3.69 -22.60
CA LYS A 26 40.95 4.72 -21.69
C LYS A 26 39.54 5.20 -22.06
N SER A 27 39.25 5.38 -23.35
CA SER A 27 37.93 5.80 -23.85
C SER A 27 36.87 4.73 -23.55
N LEU A 28 37.13 3.47 -23.91
CA LEU A 28 36.24 2.33 -23.66
C LEU A 28 35.96 2.17 -22.17
N ARG A 29 36.97 2.26 -21.29
CA ARG A 29 36.76 2.20 -19.83
C ARG A 29 35.86 3.32 -19.31
N LYS A 30 35.95 4.54 -19.87
CA LYS A 30 35.04 5.64 -19.52
C LYS A 30 33.62 5.36 -20.00
N GLN A 31 33.46 4.85 -21.22
CA GLN A 31 32.16 4.50 -21.79
C GLN A 31 31.47 3.39 -20.97
N PHE A 32 32.19 2.30 -20.64
CA PHE A 32 31.65 1.24 -19.80
C PHE A 32 31.25 1.72 -18.40
N LYS A 33 32.07 2.57 -17.74
CA LYS A 33 31.69 3.16 -16.45
C LYS A 33 30.44 4.02 -16.54
N PHE A 34 30.29 4.78 -17.63
CA PHE A 34 29.11 5.60 -17.86
C PHE A 34 27.87 4.72 -18.11
N GLU A 35 27.99 3.67 -18.92
CA GLU A 35 26.90 2.75 -19.22
C GLU A 35 26.42 2.00 -17.97
N ILE A 36 27.35 1.49 -17.14
CA ILE A 36 27.02 0.86 -15.86
C ILE A 36 26.26 1.83 -14.96
N LYS A 37 26.76 3.06 -14.82
CA LYS A 37 26.12 4.10 -14.00
C LYS A 37 24.72 4.48 -14.51
N MET A 38 24.51 4.50 -15.83
CA MET A 38 23.20 4.77 -16.42
C MET A 38 22.22 3.61 -16.18
N LYS A 39 22.69 2.36 -16.30
CA LYS A 39 21.88 1.16 -15.99
C LYS A 39 21.50 1.10 -14.51
N GLU A 40 22.42 1.41 -13.61
CA GLU A 40 22.14 1.48 -12.16
C GLU A 40 21.05 2.50 -11.85
N LYS A 41 21.14 3.71 -12.43
CA LYS A 41 20.11 4.75 -12.27
C LYS A 41 18.76 4.34 -12.83
N GLN A 42 18.74 3.70 -14.00
CA GLN A 42 17.50 3.23 -14.61
C GLN A 42 16.83 2.16 -13.76
N PHE A 43 17.61 1.20 -13.25
CA PHE A 43 17.12 0.16 -12.35
C PHE A 43 16.57 0.77 -11.04
N GLU A 44 17.27 1.72 -10.44
CA GLU A 44 16.81 2.42 -9.24
C GLU A 44 15.49 3.18 -9.48
N PHE A 45 15.37 3.85 -10.62
CA PHE A 45 14.13 4.53 -11.02
C PHE A 45 12.96 3.54 -11.20
N GLU A 46 13.19 2.43 -11.89
CA GLU A 46 12.17 1.40 -12.12
C GLU A 46 11.68 0.78 -10.80
N MET A 47 12.62 0.48 -9.89
CA MET A 47 12.29 -0.04 -8.55
C MET A 47 11.49 0.96 -7.72
N ASN A 48 11.94 2.22 -7.64
CA ASN A 48 11.25 3.28 -6.90
C ASN A 48 9.86 3.56 -7.48
N SER A 49 9.71 3.55 -8.81
CA SER A 49 8.43 3.75 -9.51
C SER A 49 7.44 2.62 -9.23
N LYS A 50 7.93 1.37 -9.21
CA LYS A 50 7.13 0.21 -8.85
C LYS A 50 6.64 0.29 -7.41
N GLU A 51 7.53 0.57 -6.46
CA GLU A 51 7.19 0.73 -5.04
C GLU A 51 6.16 1.86 -4.83
N LEU A 52 6.34 2.99 -5.54
CA LEU A 52 5.41 4.11 -5.49
C LEU A 52 3.99 3.70 -5.93
N ASN A 53 3.88 2.93 -7.01
CA ASN A 53 2.59 2.45 -7.51
C ASN A 53 1.92 1.48 -6.52
N GLU A 54 2.68 0.57 -5.94
CA GLU A 54 2.19 -0.35 -4.91
C GLU A 54 1.66 0.41 -3.69
N LEU A 55 2.40 1.40 -3.17
CA LEU A 55 1.95 2.24 -2.06
C LEU A 55 0.69 3.05 -2.38
N LYS A 56 0.54 3.56 -3.62
CA LYS A 56 -0.67 4.27 -4.06
C LYS A 56 -1.90 3.36 -4.07
N ILE A 57 -1.74 2.11 -4.51
CA ILE A 57 -2.80 1.09 -4.47
C ILE A 57 -3.22 0.82 -3.01
N ILE A 58 -2.24 0.62 -2.13
CA ILE A 58 -2.53 0.37 -0.71
C ILE A 58 -3.22 1.58 -0.06
N LEU A 59 -2.77 2.80 -0.34
CA LEU A 59 -3.40 4.02 0.16
C LEU A 59 -4.88 4.11 -0.25
N LYS A 60 -5.20 3.82 -1.52
CA LYS A 60 -6.58 3.82 -2.01
C LYS A 60 -7.45 2.82 -1.24
N ALA A 61 -6.89 1.66 -0.92
CA ALA A 61 -7.56 0.61 -0.20
C ALA A 61 -7.82 0.92 1.26
N LEU A 62 -6.81 1.41 1.98
CA LEU A 62 -6.99 1.86 3.35
C LEU A 62 -8.07 2.94 3.43
N ASN A 63 -8.12 3.87 2.46
CA ASN A 63 -9.21 4.85 2.41
C ASN A 63 -10.59 4.23 2.14
N ALA A 64 -10.67 3.13 1.36
CA ALA A 64 -11.92 2.41 1.17
C ALA A 64 -12.38 1.73 2.47
N ILE A 65 -11.48 1.03 3.16
CA ILE A 65 -11.73 0.43 4.48
C ILE A 65 -12.15 1.50 5.49
N LYS A 66 -11.49 2.67 5.49
CA LYS A 66 -11.85 3.81 6.35
C LYS A 66 -13.31 4.23 6.18
N ARG A 67 -13.75 4.35 4.93
CA ARG A 67 -15.12 4.76 4.60
C ARG A 67 -16.13 3.71 5.07
N GLU A 68 -15.81 2.44 4.91
CA GLU A 68 -16.65 1.34 5.38
C GLU A 68 -16.75 1.30 6.90
N ILE A 69 -15.64 1.44 7.63
CA ILE A 69 -15.63 1.56 9.10
C ILE A 69 -16.51 2.72 9.55
N ASN A 70 -16.38 3.89 8.92
CA ASN A 70 -17.20 5.06 9.26
C ASN A 70 -18.69 4.82 9.00
N HIS A 71 -19.04 4.20 7.87
CA HIS A 71 -20.41 3.79 7.57
C HIS A 71 -20.97 2.89 8.66
N ASN A 72 -20.23 1.85 9.04
CA ASN A 72 -20.64 0.90 10.07
C ASN A 72 -20.82 1.55 11.45
N ILE A 73 -19.93 2.47 11.84
CA ILE A 73 -20.09 3.24 13.09
C ILE A 73 -21.38 4.06 13.07
N LEU A 74 -21.69 4.74 11.95
CA LEU A 74 -22.90 5.54 11.82
C LEU A 74 -24.17 4.69 11.90
N GLN A 75 -24.17 3.54 11.22
CA GLN A 75 -25.28 2.59 11.26
C GLN A 75 -25.46 2.00 12.65
N ALA A 76 -24.38 1.54 13.30
CA ALA A 76 -24.43 1.01 14.66
C ALA A 76 -24.95 2.03 15.67
N ASN A 77 -24.53 3.30 15.57
CA ASN A 77 -25.09 4.38 16.39
C ASN A 77 -26.58 4.64 16.11
N SER A 78 -27.00 4.50 14.85
CA SER A 78 -28.41 4.67 14.48
C SER A 78 -29.28 3.56 15.08
N PHE A 79 -28.79 2.32 15.04
CA PHE A 79 -29.44 1.19 15.72
C PHE A 79 -29.43 1.33 17.24
N LYS A 80 -28.34 1.83 17.84
CA LYS A 80 -28.29 2.12 19.27
C LYS A 80 -29.40 3.09 19.68
N LYS A 81 -29.58 4.20 18.93
CA LYS A 81 -30.67 5.16 19.15
C LYS A 81 -32.06 4.53 19.05
N ILE A 82 -32.24 3.54 18.16
CA ILE A 82 -33.51 2.80 18.05
C ILE A 82 -33.71 1.91 19.27
N MET A 83 -32.67 1.19 19.71
CA MET A 83 -32.72 0.33 20.89
C MET A 83 -32.93 1.12 22.19
N ASP A 84 -32.51 2.38 22.24
CA ASP A 84 -32.65 3.23 23.42
C ASP A 84 -34.06 3.85 23.56
N LYS A 85 -34.94 3.66 22.56
CA LYS A 85 -36.36 4.06 22.66
C LYS A 85 -37.10 3.17 23.66
N ASP A 86 -38.07 3.75 24.37
CA ASP A 86 -38.81 3.05 25.44
C ASP A 86 -39.47 1.74 24.97
N GLU A 87 -39.94 1.67 23.72
CA GLU A 87 -40.51 0.47 23.09
C GLU A 87 -39.53 -0.73 23.03
N PHE A 88 -38.23 -0.46 22.99
CA PHE A 88 -37.17 -1.48 22.83
C PHE A 88 -36.21 -1.53 24.02
N LYS A 89 -36.45 -0.71 25.05
CA LYS A 89 -35.50 -0.47 26.13
C LYS A 89 -35.14 -1.72 26.92
N ASP A 90 -36.12 -2.60 27.11
CA ASP A 90 -35.96 -3.87 27.84
C ASP A 90 -35.54 -5.03 26.93
N LYS A 91 -35.50 -4.84 25.60
CA LYS A 91 -35.08 -5.87 24.65
C LYS A 91 -33.55 -5.88 24.52
N LYS A 92 -32.94 -7.05 24.78
CA LYS A 92 -31.49 -7.27 24.60
C LYS A 92 -31.10 -7.40 23.13
N THR A 93 -32.02 -7.88 22.31
CA THR A 93 -31.86 -8.13 20.88
C THR A 93 -33.11 -7.71 20.11
N ILE A 94 -32.94 -7.29 18.86
CA ILE A 94 -34.01 -7.02 17.93
C ILE A 94 -33.74 -7.86 16.68
N ASP A 95 -34.68 -8.72 16.30
CA ASP A 95 -34.65 -9.38 15.01
C ASP A 95 -35.26 -8.42 13.97
N LEU A 96 -34.48 -8.02 12.96
CA LEU A 96 -34.98 -7.11 11.94
C LEU A 96 -35.89 -7.80 10.91
N ASN A 97 -35.87 -9.14 10.85
CA ASN A 97 -36.79 -9.90 10.00
C ASN A 97 -38.26 -9.67 10.41
N GLU A 98 -38.50 -9.35 11.69
CA GLU A 98 -39.84 -9.03 12.21
C GLU A 98 -40.37 -7.67 11.74
N PHE A 99 -39.52 -6.82 11.12
CA PHE A 99 -39.88 -5.46 10.70
C PHE A 99 -39.83 -5.30 9.17
N ASN A 100 -40.91 -5.64 8.47
CA ASN A 100 -41.20 -5.30 7.06
C ASN A 100 -39.96 -5.12 6.15
N ASN A 101 -39.19 -6.19 5.93
CA ASN A 101 -38.01 -6.22 5.04
C ASN A 101 -36.88 -5.25 5.39
N LYS A 102 -36.71 -4.85 6.65
CA LYS A 102 -35.50 -4.13 7.07
C LYS A 102 -34.34 -5.12 7.20
N SER A 103 -33.22 -4.78 6.57
CA SER A 103 -31.96 -5.52 6.70
C SER A 103 -30.94 -4.74 7.54
N VAL A 104 -30.04 -5.46 8.18
CA VAL A 104 -28.85 -4.89 8.82
C VAL A 104 -28.00 -4.23 7.73
N ASN A 105 -27.95 -2.90 7.74
CA ASN A 105 -27.21 -2.11 6.75
C ASN A 105 -25.72 -1.92 7.13
N LEU A 106 -25.10 -2.92 7.75
CA LEU A 106 -23.65 -2.96 8.01
C LEU A 106 -22.93 -3.64 6.82
N SER A 107 -21.69 -3.23 6.53
CA SER A 107 -20.90 -3.72 5.38
C SER A 107 -19.54 -4.28 5.81
N ASN A 108 -19.11 -5.37 5.18
CA ASN A 108 -17.76 -5.93 5.29
C ASN A 108 -17.12 -6.20 3.92
N LEU A 109 -17.69 -5.66 2.85
CA LEU A 109 -17.34 -5.98 1.47
C LEU A 109 -15.93 -5.53 1.09
N ASN A 110 -15.50 -4.35 1.55
CA ASN A 110 -14.20 -3.83 1.19
C ASN A 110 -13.08 -4.56 1.93
N TRP A 111 -13.33 -4.96 3.18
CA TRP A 111 -12.42 -5.82 3.95
C TRP A 111 -12.14 -7.14 3.23
N ILE A 112 -13.19 -7.89 2.89
CA ILE A 112 -13.09 -9.21 2.25
C ILE A 112 -12.32 -9.12 0.91
N LYS A 113 -12.56 -8.08 0.12
CA LYS A 113 -11.88 -7.88 -1.17
C LYS A 113 -10.39 -7.54 -1.05
N PHE A 114 -9.97 -7.02 0.09
CA PHE A 114 -8.61 -6.53 0.29
C PHE A 114 -7.73 -7.45 1.14
N ASN A 115 -8.30 -8.53 1.70
CA ASN A 115 -7.65 -9.27 2.77
C ASN A 115 -6.65 -10.33 2.27
N HIS A 116 -5.36 -10.01 2.40
CA HIS A 116 -4.31 -10.70 3.18
C HIS A 116 -2.92 -10.39 2.59
N GLU A 117 -2.70 -10.64 1.30
CA GLU A 117 -1.34 -10.63 0.73
C GLU A 117 -0.66 -9.26 0.65
N LEU A 118 -1.39 -8.17 0.37
CA LEU A 118 -0.80 -6.84 0.13
C LEU A 118 -0.57 -6.03 1.42
N VAL A 119 -1.35 -6.28 2.48
CA VAL A 119 -1.31 -5.45 3.70
C VAL A 119 -0.42 -6.08 4.77
N GLU A 120 -0.40 -7.42 4.87
CA GLU A 120 0.46 -8.13 5.83
C GLU A 120 1.93 -8.11 5.40
N ARG A 121 2.22 -8.21 4.10
CA ARG A 121 3.60 -8.38 3.61
C ARG A 121 4.46 -7.12 3.75
N ASP A 122 3.89 -5.94 3.55
CA ASP A 122 4.69 -4.72 3.34
C ASP A 122 4.57 -3.67 4.46
N LEU A 123 3.59 -3.78 5.36
CA LEU A 123 3.30 -2.70 6.31
C LEU A 123 3.33 -3.07 7.79
N ASN A 124 3.45 -4.37 8.13
CA ASN A 124 3.45 -4.85 9.52
C ASN A 124 2.29 -4.22 10.34
N LEU A 125 1.16 -3.95 9.66
CA LEU A 125 0.01 -3.36 10.30
C LEU A 125 -0.58 -4.43 11.19
N LYS A 126 -0.78 -4.11 12.47
CA LYS A 126 -1.56 -4.96 13.38
C LYS A 126 -3.03 -4.86 12.97
N ILE A 127 -3.40 -5.64 11.95
CA ILE A 127 -4.72 -5.71 11.35
C ILE A 127 -5.72 -6.45 12.26
N ASN A 128 -5.25 -7.23 13.24
CA ASN A 128 -6.09 -8.06 14.11
C ASN A 128 -7.28 -7.31 14.74
N GLU A 129 -7.12 -6.02 15.06
CA GLU A 129 -8.22 -5.18 15.58
C GLU A 129 -9.29 -4.88 14.50
N ILE A 130 -8.87 -4.68 13.25
CA ILE A 130 -9.75 -4.50 12.09
C ILE A 130 -10.48 -5.84 11.80
N GLU A 131 -9.77 -6.96 11.88
CA GLU A 131 -10.37 -8.30 11.76
C GLU A 131 -11.42 -8.56 12.84
N GLU A 132 -11.12 -8.28 14.10
CA GLU A 132 -12.07 -8.44 15.21
C GLU A 132 -13.31 -7.58 15.00
N PHE A 133 -13.13 -6.33 14.56
CA PHE A 133 -14.23 -5.44 14.21
C PHE A 133 -15.13 -6.03 13.11
N TYR A 134 -14.55 -6.56 12.03
CA TYR A 134 -15.33 -7.16 10.95
C TYR A 134 -15.95 -8.51 11.30
N HIS A 135 -15.36 -9.26 12.23
CA HIS A 135 -15.96 -10.47 12.80
C HIS A 135 -17.21 -10.14 13.64
N ASN A 136 -17.20 -9.03 14.39
CA ASN A 136 -18.38 -8.60 15.14
C ASN A 136 -19.50 -8.10 14.21
N ILE A 137 -19.15 -7.43 13.11
CA ILE A 137 -20.11 -7.02 12.07
C ILE A 137 -20.72 -8.22 11.33
N SER A 138 -19.91 -9.22 10.97
CA SER A 138 -20.38 -10.35 10.17
C SER A 138 -21.51 -11.12 10.85
N PHE A 139 -21.47 -11.22 12.19
CA PHE A 139 -22.54 -11.85 12.94
C PHE A 139 -23.88 -11.11 12.78
N GLU A 140 -23.90 -9.78 12.92
CA GLU A 140 -25.12 -8.98 12.84
C GLU A 140 -25.67 -8.99 11.40
N VAL A 141 -24.77 -8.89 10.40
CA VAL A 141 -25.13 -8.96 8.97
C VAL A 141 -25.73 -10.32 8.60
N ASN A 142 -25.07 -11.42 8.98
CA ASN A 142 -25.47 -12.75 8.56
C ASN A 142 -26.76 -13.23 9.23
N ASN A 143 -27.00 -12.83 10.47
CA ASN A 143 -28.19 -13.26 11.22
C ASN A 143 -29.34 -12.26 11.14
N ASN A 144 -29.13 -11.07 10.58
CA ASN A 144 -30.10 -9.96 10.56
C ASN A 144 -30.64 -9.60 11.97
N ILE A 145 -29.85 -9.87 13.01
CA ILE A 145 -30.18 -9.62 14.41
C ILE A 145 -29.28 -8.50 14.91
N ILE A 146 -29.87 -7.60 15.68
CA ILE A 146 -29.18 -6.50 16.34
C ILE A 146 -29.10 -6.74 17.84
N SER A 147 -27.89 -6.78 18.40
CA SER A 147 -27.67 -6.92 19.85
C SER A 147 -27.10 -5.66 20.49
N ARG A 148 -27.71 -5.16 21.57
CA ARG A 148 -27.25 -3.92 22.26
C ARG A 148 -25.78 -4.00 22.66
N LYS A 149 -25.36 -5.10 23.28
CA LYS A 149 -23.98 -5.31 23.73
C LYS A 149 -22.99 -5.33 22.56
N ARG A 150 -23.36 -5.95 21.43
CA ARG A 150 -22.50 -6.02 20.24
C ARG A 150 -22.45 -4.69 19.52
N LEU A 151 -23.55 -3.93 19.43
CA LEU A 151 -23.55 -2.57 18.89
C LEU A 151 -22.57 -1.65 19.62
N GLU A 152 -22.57 -1.69 20.96
CA GLU A 152 -21.63 -0.90 21.76
C GLU A 152 -20.18 -1.29 21.47
N LYS A 153 -19.91 -2.60 21.40
CA LYS A 153 -18.59 -3.13 21.03
C LYS A 153 -18.18 -2.71 19.61
N ILE A 154 -19.07 -2.79 18.62
CA ILE A 154 -18.84 -2.35 17.24
C ILE A 154 -18.51 -0.85 17.20
N ILE A 155 -19.22 -0.01 17.95
CA ILE A 155 -18.95 1.44 18.00
C ILE A 155 -17.57 1.70 18.61
N GLU A 156 -17.26 1.08 19.75
CA GLU A 156 -15.99 1.26 20.45
C GLU A 156 -14.81 0.80 19.59
N GLU A 157 -14.88 -0.42 19.06
CA GLU A 157 -13.85 -1.00 18.20
C GLU A 157 -13.72 -0.24 16.88
N GLY A 158 -14.84 0.18 16.28
CA GLY A 158 -14.82 0.98 15.06
C GLY A 158 -14.07 2.28 15.26
N VAL A 159 -14.26 2.97 16.38
CA VAL A 159 -13.52 4.20 16.70
C VAL A 159 -12.02 3.92 16.89
N LYS A 160 -11.65 2.83 17.56
CA LYS A 160 -10.25 2.41 17.71
C LYS A 160 -9.61 2.09 16.35
N CYS A 161 -10.28 1.27 15.54
CA CYS A 161 -9.85 0.89 14.20
C CYS A 161 -9.66 2.11 13.31
N ARG A 162 -10.61 3.06 13.31
CA ARG A 162 -10.51 4.30 12.55
C ARG A 162 -9.24 5.09 12.91
N LYS A 163 -8.99 5.30 14.22
CA LYS A 163 -7.79 6.03 14.68
C LYS A 163 -6.50 5.34 14.24
N LYS A 164 -6.46 4.01 14.29
CA LYS A 164 -5.28 3.23 13.87
C LYS A 164 -5.06 3.31 12.36
N LEU A 165 -6.15 3.21 11.60
CA LEU A 165 -6.12 3.32 10.16
C LEU A 165 -5.69 4.72 9.69
N ASP A 166 -6.08 5.78 10.41
CA ASP A 166 -5.63 7.15 10.15
C ASP A 166 -4.10 7.26 10.26
N LYS A 167 -3.51 6.72 11.33
CA LYS A 167 -2.04 6.68 11.50
C LYS A 167 -1.35 5.93 10.35
N ASN A 168 -1.92 4.81 9.92
CA ASN A 168 -1.35 4.02 8.82
C ASN A 168 -1.44 4.77 7.48
N ILE A 169 -2.55 5.48 7.24
CA ILE A 169 -2.73 6.32 6.05
C ILE A 169 -1.71 7.45 6.03
N GLU A 170 -1.46 8.12 7.16
CA GLU A 170 -0.45 9.17 7.27
C GLU A 170 0.96 8.63 7.00
N PHE A 171 1.32 7.50 7.61
CA PHE A 171 2.61 6.84 7.38
C PHE A 171 2.84 6.52 5.90
N ILE A 172 1.83 5.99 5.19
CA ILE A 172 1.94 5.69 3.76
C ILE A 172 2.08 6.97 2.93
N LYS A 173 1.34 8.03 3.26
CA LYS A 173 1.46 9.32 2.57
C LYS A 173 2.87 9.90 2.69
N GLU A 174 3.48 9.80 3.88
CA GLU A 174 4.87 10.23 4.08
C GLU A 174 5.85 9.42 3.24
N LYS A 175 5.69 8.09 3.19
CA LYS A 175 6.51 7.21 2.33
C LYS A 175 6.37 7.57 0.86
N ILE A 176 5.14 7.78 0.38
CA ILE A 176 4.86 8.21 -0.99
C ILE A 176 5.58 9.52 -1.30
N GLY A 177 5.47 10.53 -0.42
CA GLY A 177 6.16 11.82 -0.62
C GLY A 177 7.68 11.66 -0.76
N LYS A 178 8.30 10.87 0.12
CA LYS A 178 9.75 10.59 0.06
C LYS A 178 10.17 9.88 -1.22
N LEU A 179 9.35 8.98 -1.75
CA LEU A 179 9.64 8.30 -3.01
C LEU A 179 9.43 9.21 -4.22
N GLU A 180 8.40 10.05 -4.22
CA GLU A 180 8.17 11.04 -5.27
C GLU A 180 9.33 12.04 -5.35
N ASP A 181 9.93 12.43 -4.21
CA ASP A 181 11.12 13.29 -4.18
C ASP A 181 12.39 12.60 -4.68
N ARG A 182 12.50 11.26 -4.60
CA ARG A 182 13.63 10.49 -5.13
C ARG A 182 13.55 10.25 -6.64
N ILE A 183 12.34 10.31 -7.20
CA ILE A 183 12.06 10.04 -8.61
C ILE A 183 12.17 11.31 -9.46
N LYS A 184 11.99 12.49 -8.85
CA LYS A 184 12.17 13.80 -9.50
C LYS A 184 13.65 14.18 -9.66
#